data_AF-A0A9D4MH94-F1
#
_entry.id   AF-A0A9D4MH94-F1
#
_cell.length_a   1.000
_cell.length_b   1.000
_cell.length_c   1.000
_cell.angle_alpha   90.00
_cell.angle_beta   90.00
_cell.angle_gamma   90.00
#
_symmetry.space_group_name_H-M   'P 1'
#
loop_
_entity.id
_entity.type
_entity.pdbx_description
1 polymer ?
#
loop_
_entity_poly.entity_id
_entity_poly.type
_entity_poly.pdbx_seq_one_letter_code
_entity_poly.pdbx_strand_id
1 'polypeptide(L)'
;MPRCKNPLVVIAFDFGTTYSGYAFSYMTDPYDVQMNQNWIPMGSYSQLVTYKTPTSVLLDRDGQCHEFGYKAEDKFAQLAEDDEHTGWRLFRRFKMILHNDKVDIFKRR
;
A
#
# COMPACT_ATOMS: atom_id res chain seq x y z
N MET A 1 -14.89 8.85 -14.14
CA MET A 1 -14.74 9.19 -12.72
C MET A 1 -15.57 10.44 -12.43
N PRO A 2 -16.58 10.40 -11.56
CA PRO A 2 -17.24 11.62 -11.11
C PRO A 2 -16.20 12.53 -10.43
N ARG A 3 -16.09 13.78 -10.87
CA ARG A 3 -15.22 14.77 -10.22
C ARG A 3 -15.88 15.19 -8.90
N CYS A 4 -15.12 15.14 -7.80
CA CYS A 4 -15.52 15.83 -6.58
C CYS A 4 -15.67 17.32 -6.89
N LYS A 5 -16.83 17.92 -6.58
CA LYS A 5 -17.01 19.37 -6.65
C LYS A 5 -16.35 19.94 -5.38
N ASN A 6 -15.27 20.69 -5.54
CA ASN A 6 -14.45 21.29 -4.47
C ASN A 6 -13.70 20.29 -3.57
N PRO A 7 -12.74 19.53 -4.11
CA PRO A 7 -11.87 18.70 -3.27
C PRO A 7 -11.04 19.57 -2.33
N LEU A 8 -10.86 19.11 -1.08
CA LEU A 8 -9.98 19.77 -0.11
C LEU A 8 -8.51 19.42 -0.36
N VAL A 9 -8.26 18.20 -0.84
CA VAL A 9 -6.92 17.62 -1.06
C VAL A 9 -6.91 16.90 -2.40
N VAL A 10 -5.80 17.03 -3.13
CA VAL A 10 -5.47 16.16 -4.28
C VAL A 10 -4.43 15.16 -3.83
N ILE A 11 -4.66 13.88 -4.12
CA ILE A 11 -3.73 12.79 -3.77
C ILE A 11 -3.32 12.08 -5.05
N ALA A 12 -2.02 11.84 -5.19
CA ALA A 12 -1.44 10.99 -6.21
C ALA A 12 -0.88 9.73 -5.56
N PHE A 13 -1.34 8.56 -6.01
CA PHE A 13 -0.79 7.27 -5.60
C PHE A 13 0.21 6.77 -6.65
N ASP A 14 1.38 6.33 -6.20
CA ASP A 14 2.35 5.58 -6.99
C ASP A 14 2.31 4.13 -6.51
N PHE A 15 1.65 3.25 -7.26
CA PHE A 15 1.82 1.81 -7.11
C PHE A 15 3.02 1.40 -7.94
N GLY A 16 4.21 1.31 -7.33
CA GLY A 16 5.42 0.85 -8.00
C GLY A 16 5.54 -0.68 -7.98
N THR A 17 6.50 -1.21 -8.73
CA THR A 17 6.78 -2.64 -8.77
C THR A 17 7.30 -3.14 -7.42
N THR A 18 8.28 -2.45 -6.86
CA THR A 18 8.89 -2.82 -5.57
C THR A 18 8.29 -2.05 -4.39
N TYR A 19 8.08 -0.76 -4.57
CA TYR A 19 7.59 0.13 -3.52
C TYR A 19 6.41 0.96 -4.03
N SER A 20 5.46 1.22 -3.16
CA SER A 20 4.34 2.11 -3.38
C SER A 20 4.45 3.33 -2.48
N GLY A 21 3.77 4.42 -2.83
CA GLY A 21 3.74 5.65 -2.05
C GLY A 21 2.62 6.58 -2.49
N TYR A 22 2.49 7.70 -1.81
CA TYR A 22 1.57 8.75 -2.21
C TYR A 22 2.15 10.13 -1.91
N ALA A 23 1.69 11.09 -2.69
CA ALA A 23 1.90 12.52 -2.46
C ALA A 23 0.55 13.22 -2.47
N PHE A 24 0.45 14.33 -1.75
CA PHE A 24 -0.78 15.11 -1.72
C PHE A 24 -0.50 16.60 -1.58
N SER A 25 -1.45 17.42 -2.00
CA SER A 25 -1.46 18.86 -1.73
C SER A 25 -2.87 19.32 -1.40
N TYR A 26 -2.96 20.39 -0.61
CA TYR A 26 -4.24 21.05 -0.35
C TYR A 26 -4.61 21.91 -1.56
N MET A 27 -5.89 21.97 -1.90
CA MET A 27 -6.32 22.84 -3.02
C MET A 27 -6.10 24.33 -2.73
N THR A 28 -5.97 24.71 -1.46
CA THR A 28 -5.65 26.08 -1.03
C THR A 28 -4.20 26.46 -1.29
N ASP A 29 -3.29 25.47 -1.34
CA ASP A 29 -1.88 25.66 -1.67
C ASP A 29 -1.39 24.46 -2.51
N PRO A 30 -1.69 24.46 -3.82
CA PRO A 30 -1.40 23.32 -4.68
C PRO A 30 0.10 23.13 -4.95
N TYR A 31 0.94 24.12 -4.63
CA TYR A 31 2.39 24.05 -4.82
C TYR A 31 3.12 23.46 -3.61
N ASP A 32 2.50 23.42 -2.43
CA ASP A 32 3.00 22.69 -1.26
C ASP A 32 2.64 21.19 -1.37
N VAL A 33 3.50 20.45 -2.07
CA VAL A 33 3.35 19.00 -2.23
C VAL A 33 4.00 18.28 -1.06
N GLN A 34 3.17 17.56 -0.30
CA GLN A 34 3.59 16.76 0.84
C GLN A 34 3.65 15.28 0.45
N MET A 35 4.64 14.58 1.00
CA MET A 35 4.77 13.13 0.88
C MET A 35 4.72 12.52 2.27
N ASN A 36 4.33 11.25 2.36
CA ASN A 36 4.36 10.56 3.63
C ASN A 36 5.80 10.50 4.17
N GLN A 37 6.04 11.02 5.37
CA GLN A 37 7.37 11.04 6.00
C GLN A 37 7.55 9.98 7.09
N ASN A 38 6.56 9.10 7.34
CA ASN A 38 6.54 8.29 8.57
C ASN A 38 6.30 6.79 8.31
N TRP A 39 6.87 6.25 7.24
CA TRP A 39 6.92 4.80 7.06
C TRP A 39 8.21 4.25 7.63
N ILE A 40 8.08 3.52 8.74
CA ILE A 40 9.18 2.93 9.50
C ILE A 40 8.92 1.42 9.56
N PRO A 41 9.82 0.57 9.00
CA PRO A 41 9.75 -0.87 9.21
C PRO A 41 10.00 -1.23 10.67
N MET A 42 9.31 -2.24 11.21
CA MET A 42 9.69 -2.80 12.51
C MET A 42 11.14 -3.31 12.49
N GLY A 43 11.89 -3.06 13.56
CA GLY A 43 13.27 -3.52 13.72
C GLY A 43 14.34 -2.70 12.98
N SER A 44 13.96 -1.61 12.30
CA SER A 44 14.95 -0.67 11.75
C SER A 44 15.57 0.18 12.87
N TYR A 45 16.79 -0.18 13.30
CA TYR A 45 17.59 0.59 14.27
C TYR A 45 18.00 1.97 13.73
N SER A 46 18.00 2.12 12.41
CA SER A 46 18.19 3.40 11.75
C SER A 46 16.84 4.09 11.56
N GLN A 47 16.77 5.36 11.92
CA GLN A 47 15.68 6.29 11.60
C GLN A 47 15.59 6.57 10.07
N LEU A 48 15.70 5.53 9.23
CA LEU A 48 15.53 5.61 7.78
C LEU A 48 14.04 5.79 7.50
N VAL A 49 13.58 7.00 7.78
CA VAL A 49 12.35 7.57 7.27
C VAL A 49 12.34 7.39 5.76
N THR A 50 11.38 6.62 5.26
CA THR A 50 11.17 6.43 3.83
C THR A 50 9.84 7.02 3.39
N TYR A 51 9.85 7.62 2.20
CA TYR A 51 8.66 8.15 1.54
C TYR A 51 7.81 7.06 0.86
N LYS A 52 8.28 5.81 0.87
CA LYS A 52 7.65 4.66 0.21
C LYS A 52 7.65 3.41 1.09
N THR A 53 6.70 2.52 0.85
CA THR A 53 6.50 1.24 1.54
C THR A 53 6.50 0.11 0.53
N PRO A 54 6.88 -1.13 0.89
CA PRO A 54 6.86 -2.25 -0.03
C PRO A 54 5.50 -2.37 -0.73
N THR A 55 5.48 -2.70 -2.01
CA THR A 55 4.25 -3.07 -2.71
C THR A 55 3.84 -4.46 -2.28
N SER A 56 3.30 -4.56 -1.07
CA SER A 56 2.99 -5.81 -0.37
C SER A 56 1.63 -5.71 0.27
N VAL A 57 0.81 -6.75 0.13
CA VAL A 57 -0.52 -6.85 0.73
C VAL A 57 -0.64 -8.17 1.49
N LEU A 58 -1.14 -8.09 2.72
CA LEU A 58 -1.45 -9.25 3.55
C LEU A 58 -2.96 -9.47 3.51
N LEU A 59 -3.37 -10.65 3.04
CA LEU A 59 -4.74 -11.10 3.15
C LEU A 59 -4.90 -11.96 4.40
N ASP A 60 -6.01 -11.75 5.11
CA ASP A 60 -6.42 -12.62 6.20
C ASP A 60 -6.91 -13.99 5.68
N ARG A 61 -7.33 -14.84 6.62
CA ARG A 61 -7.82 -16.19 6.34
C ARG A 61 -9.03 -16.18 5.41
N ASP A 62 -9.89 -15.16 5.51
CA ASP A 62 -11.08 -14.95 4.69
C ASP A 62 -10.77 -14.31 3.32
N GLY A 63 -9.50 -14.02 3.05
CA GLY A 63 -9.05 -13.42 1.79
C GLY A 63 -9.35 -11.93 1.69
N GLN A 64 -9.70 -11.26 2.78
CA GLN A 64 -9.85 -9.81 2.82
C GLN A 64 -8.49 -9.15 3.02
N CYS A 65 -8.33 -7.95 2.46
CA CYS A 65 -7.13 -7.15 2.65
C CYS A 65 -7.05 -6.70 4.12
N HIS A 66 -6.05 -7.20 4.84
CA HIS A 66 -5.83 -6.91 6.26
C HIS A 66 -4.81 -5.79 6.44
N GLU A 67 -3.64 -5.89 5.80
CA GLU A 67 -2.58 -4.87 5.89
C GLU A 67 -1.90 -4.64 4.53
N PHE A 68 -1.23 -3.49 4.41
CA PHE A 68 -0.41 -3.14 3.24
C PHE A 68 0.97 -2.60 3.68
N GLY A 69 1.97 -2.75 2.82
CA GLY A 69 3.30 -2.18 3.03
C GLY A 69 4.10 -2.89 4.11
N TYR A 70 4.88 -2.11 4.87
CA TYR A 70 5.71 -2.63 5.97
C TYR A 70 4.87 -3.39 6.98
N LYS A 71 3.69 -2.86 7.34
CA LYS A 71 2.76 -3.54 8.26
C LYS A 71 2.36 -4.93 7.78
N ALA A 72 2.19 -5.13 6.47
CA ALA A 72 1.87 -6.44 5.92
C ALA A 72 3.03 -7.43 6.09
N GLU A 73 4.26 -7.00 5.83
CA GLU A 73 5.45 -7.83 5.97
C GLU A 73 5.75 -8.14 7.45
N ASP A 74 5.69 -7.10 8.31
CA ASP A 74 5.94 -7.20 9.74
C ASP A 74 4.91 -8.10 10.43
N LYS A 75 3.61 -7.94 10.11
CA LYS A 75 2.55 -8.77 10.67
C LYS A 75 2.69 -10.22 10.25
N PHE A 76 3.02 -10.48 8.98
CA PHE A 76 3.21 -11.85 8.51
C PHE A 76 4.44 -12.51 9.14
N ALA A 77 5.53 -11.75 9.35
CA ALA A 77 6.70 -12.24 10.06
C ALA A 77 6.37 -12.65 11.51
N GLN A 78 5.63 -11.80 12.25
CA GLN A 78 5.15 -12.13 13.60
C GLN A 78 4.28 -13.40 13.61
N LEU A 79 3.30 -13.48 12.70
CA LEU A 79 2.45 -14.67 12.58
C LEU A 79 3.25 -15.93 12.24
N ALA A 80 4.37 -15.81 11.52
CA ALA A 80 5.24 -16.94 11.20
C ALA A 80 6.10 -17.36 12.40
N GLU A 81 6.59 -16.39 13.18
CA GLU A 81 7.31 -16.64 14.44
C GLU A 81 6.44 -17.36 15.47
N ASP A 82 5.15 -17.01 15.54
CA ASP A 82 4.17 -17.62 16.44
C ASP A 82 3.49 -18.89 15.86
N ASP A 83 3.86 -19.33 14.65
CA ASP A 83 3.25 -20.44 13.91
C ASP A 83 1.74 -20.28 13.60
N GLU A 84 1.23 -19.05 13.63
CA GLU A 84 -0.18 -18.70 13.37
C GLU A 84 -0.49 -18.25 11.93
N HIS A 85 0.55 -18.21 11.08
CA HIS A 85 0.48 -17.77 9.68
C HIS A 85 -0.38 -18.66 8.78
N THR A 86 -0.77 -19.86 9.24
CA THR A 86 -1.63 -20.76 8.46
C THR A 86 -2.92 -20.07 8.00
N GLY A 87 -3.19 -20.15 6.70
CA GLY A 87 -4.35 -19.53 6.05
C GLY A 87 -4.18 -18.06 5.65
N TRP A 88 -3.18 -17.35 6.21
CA TRP A 88 -2.82 -16.00 5.78
C TRP A 88 -2.06 -16.05 4.46
N ARG A 89 -2.15 -14.98 3.66
CA ARG A 89 -1.49 -14.90 2.36
C ARG A 89 -0.81 -13.54 2.18
N LEU A 90 0.52 -13.53 2.18
CA LEU A 90 1.31 -12.35 1.87
C LEU A 90 1.68 -12.33 0.38
N PHE A 91 1.26 -11.29 -0.33
CA PHE A 91 1.67 -11.05 -1.72
C PHE A 91 2.64 -9.87 -1.78
N ARG A 92 3.78 -10.05 -2.45
CA ARG A 92 4.81 -9.03 -2.61
C ARG A 92 5.04 -8.74 -4.09
N ARG A 93 5.34 -7.48 -4.43
CA ARG A 93 5.68 -7.02 -5.79
C ARG A 93 4.65 -7.40 -6.86
N PHE A 94 3.37 -7.40 -6.47
CA PHE A 94 2.29 -7.96 -7.28
C PHE A 94 1.87 -7.08 -8.47
N LYS A 95 2.38 -5.84 -8.61
CA LYS A 95 2.02 -4.92 -9.71
C LYS A 95 2.19 -5.57 -11.08
N MET A 96 3.30 -6.27 -11.31
CA MET A 96 3.57 -6.84 -12.64
C MET A 96 2.69 -8.04 -12.97
N ILE A 97 2.17 -8.73 -11.96
CA ILE A 97 1.17 -9.78 -12.15
C ILE A 97 -0.12 -9.13 -12.64
N LEU A 98 -0.59 -8.08 -11.96
CA LEU A 98 -1.79 -7.33 -12.35
C LEU A 98 -1.66 -6.66 -13.72
N HIS A 99 -0.47 -6.20 -14.11
CA HIS A 99 -0.24 -5.61 -15.43
C HIS A 99 -0.49 -6.61 -16.57
N ASN A 100 -0.16 -7.88 -16.35
CA ASN A 100 -0.27 -8.90 -17.37
C ASN A 100 -1.67 -9.52 -17.44
N ASP A 101 -2.48 -9.33 -16.39
CA ASP A 101 -3.86 -9.77 -16.35
C ASP A 101 -4.78 -8.71 -16.96
N LYS A 102 -5.46 -9.06 -18.07
CA LYS A 102 -6.56 -8.24 -18.58
C LYS A 102 -7.75 -8.35 -17.63
N VAL A 103 -7.87 -7.40 -16.71
CA VAL A 103 -9.04 -7.28 -15.85
C VAL A 103 -10.17 -6.64 -16.66
N ASP A 104 -11.22 -7.42 -16.97
CA ASP A 104 -12.46 -6.89 -17.57
C ASP A 104 -13.20 -6.05 -16.52
N ILE A 105 -12.93 -4.74 -16.54
CA ILE A 105 -13.49 -3.73 -15.62
C ILE A 105 -15.02 -3.58 -15.73
N PHE A 106 -15.66 -4.28 -16.66
CA PHE A 106 -17.10 -4.21 -16.94
C PHE A 106 -17.90 -5.45 -16.53
N LYS A 107 -17.28 -6.49 -15.96
CA LYS A 107 -18.04 -7.58 -15.32
C LYS A 107 -18.61 -7.09 -13.98
N ARG A 108 -19.69 -6.32 -14.04
CA ARG A 108 -20.59 -6.10 -12.90
C ARG A 108 -21.26 -7.43 -12.56
N ARG A 109 -21.17 -7.85 -11.30
CA ARG A 109 -22.13 -8.80 -10.73
C ARG A 109 -23.50 -8.13 -10.61
#